data_AF-A0A6G1VQX4-F1
#
_entry.id   AF-A0A6G1VQX4-F1
#
_cell.length_a   1.000
_cell.length_b   1.000
_cell.length_c   1.000
_cell.angle_alpha   90.00
_cell.angle_beta   90.00
_cell.angle_gamma   90.00
#
_symmetry.space_group_name_H-M   'P 1'
#
loop_
_entity.id
_entity.type
_entity.pdbx_description
1 polymer ?
#
loop_
_entity_poly.entity_id
_entity_poly.type
_entity_poly.pdbx_seq_one_letter_code
_entity_poly.pdbx_strand_id
1 'polypeptide(L)'
;PEFNQMLGFSLEEVRKMFAYYKEVGGIPATSDIEVMIDEMKPWYDNYCFSEDALKNQSKVFNCDMVIYYLRNYMDRGEAPKQMIAPNTMTDYNKMKKLLQLDKLDGDRKGIIRTIAETGQIVTSLENTFPASRLTNPQTFTSLLFYYGMLTIKDTFGDMLILGIPNNNVRKQYYGYLLEQYQEEKFVDLTQMKILFTYMALEGKWRDALEAMAKAYENVSSVRDGIESERNLQGFFMAYLNLNNYYYTAPELELNHGYCDFFLLPNLTHYSTKHSYILELKVLPKKDYEAKPENGKLSKAEVQWQEAEEQIKRYAMAPRVEALRQGTTLHKIIMQFVAGKLVRMEEVVC
;
A
#
# COMPACT_ATOMS: atom_id res chain seq x y z
N PRO A 1 15.07 -19.19 -11.97
CA PRO A 1 14.29 -19.69 -13.14
C PRO A 1 14.61 -18.86 -14.39
N GLU A 2 15.43 -19.32 -15.34
CA GLU A 2 15.83 -18.53 -16.53
C GLU A 2 14.64 -17.96 -17.35
N PHE A 3 13.45 -18.55 -17.23
CA PHE A 3 12.24 -18.23 -17.99
C PHE A 3 11.22 -17.39 -17.20
N ASN A 4 11.52 -16.12 -16.89
CA ASN A 4 10.55 -15.25 -16.19
C ASN A 4 9.24 -15.10 -16.99
N GLN A 5 9.36 -15.00 -18.33
CA GLN A 5 8.21 -14.86 -19.23
C GLN A 5 7.27 -16.07 -19.25
N MET A 6 7.68 -17.26 -18.79
CA MET A 6 6.77 -18.41 -18.72
C MET A 6 5.80 -18.35 -17.53
N LEU A 7 6.04 -17.45 -16.57
CA LEU A 7 5.27 -17.37 -15.31
C LEU A 7 4.18 -16.31 -15.35
N GLY A 8 4.01 -15.62 -16.47
CA GLY A 8 3.01 -14.57 -16.64
C GLY A 8 2.90 -14.14 -18.10
N PHE A 9 2.06 -13.14 -18.38
CA PHE A 9 2.02 -12.53 -19.72
C PHE A 9 3.03 -11.40 -19.80
N SER A 10 3.83 -11.38 -20.86
CA SER A 10 4.60 -10.21 -21.26
C SER A 10 3.67 -9.07 -21.71
N LEU A 11 4.16 -7.84 -21.66
CA LEU A 11 3.44 -6.68 -22.20
C LEU A 11 3.00 -6.87 -23.66
N GLU A 12 3.86 -7.53 -24.46
CA GLU A 12 3.54 -7.82 -25.86
C GLU A 12 2.40 -8.82 -26.02
N GLU A 13 2.36 -9.86 -25.19
CA GLU A 13 1.27 -10.84 -25.20
C GLU A 13 -0.04 -10.21 -24.73
N VAL A 14 -0.03 -9.37 -23.70
CA VAL A 14 -1.21 -8.61 -23.26
C VAL A 14 -1.73 -7.74 -24.40
N ARG A 15 -0.85 -6.98 -25.05
CA ARG A 15 -1.22 -6.11 -26.19
C ARG A 15 -1.80 -6.92 -27.35
N LYS A 16 -1.13 -8.01 -27.76
CA LYS A 16 -1.59 -8.90 -28.84
C LYS A 16 -2.96 -9.50 -28.52
N MET A 17 -3.16 -9.97 -27.30
CA MET A 17 -4.43 -10.54 -26.86
C MET A 17 -5.57 -9.52 -26.91
N PHE A 18 -5.35 -8.30 -26.40
CA PHE A 18 -6.38 -7.26 -26.40
C PHE A 18 -6.68 -6.76 -27.82
N ALA A 19 -5.67 -6.65 -28.68
CA ALA A 19 -5.84 -6.32 -30.10
C ALA A 19 -6.70 -7.37 -30.81
N TYR A 20 -6.41 -8.66 -30.60
CA TYR A 20 -7.22 -9.75 -31.14
C TYR A 20 -8.70 -9.63 -30.73
N TYR A 21 -8.98 -9.46 -29.43
CA TYR A 21 -10.37 -9.33 -28.96
C TYR A 21 -11.06 -8.06 -29.44
N LYS A 22 -10.31 -6.99 -29.74
CA LYS A 22 -10.84 -5.80 -30.40
C LYS A 22 -11.22 -6.08 -31.86
N GLU A 23 -10.33 -6.75 -32.60
CA GLU A 23 -10.53 -7.08 -34.02
C GLU A 23 -11.73 -7.99 -34.27
N VAL A 24 -11.94 -9.00 -33.41
CA VAL A 24 -13.07 -9.93 -33.52
C VAL A 24 -14.37 -9.38 -32.91
N GLY A 25 -14.39 -8.12 -32.47
CA GLY A 25 -15.56 -7.48 -31.86
C GLY A 25 -15.91 -7.99 -30.46
N GLY A 26 -14.96 -8.62 -29.76
CA GLY A 26 -15.11 -9.08 -28.38
C GLY A 26 -15.05 -7.95 -27.36
N ILE A 27 -14.42 -6.81 -27.68
CA ILE A 27 -14.47 -5.58 -26.87
C ILE A 27 -14.85 -4.38 -27.77
N PRO A 28 -15.35 -3.25 -27.20
CA PRO A 28 -15.76 -2.10 -28.00
C PRO A 28 -14.68 -1.58 -28.95
N ALA A 29 -15.06 -1.25 -30.19
CA ALA A 29 -14.12 -0.72 -31.19
C ALA A 29 -13.48 0.62 -30.76
N THR A 30 -14.14 1.36 -29.87
CA THR A 30 -13.66 2.61 -29.27
C THR A 30 -12.66 2.41 -28.14
N SER A 31 -12.44 1.17 -27.67
CA SER A 31 -11.50 0.88 -26.59
C SER A 31 -10.06 1.22 -26.98
N ASP A 32 -9.34 1.91 -26.11
CA ASP A 32 -7.92 2.21 -26.25
C ASP A 32 -7.10 1.19 -25.45
N ILE A 33 -6.34 0.35 -26.17
CA ILE A 33 -5.58 -0.76 -25.58
C ILE A 33 -4.44 -0.24 -24.70
N GLU A 34 -3.79 0.87 -25.05
CA GLU A 34 -2.70 1.39 -24.23
C GLU A 34 -3.24 2.00 -22.93
N VAL A 35 -4.39 2.67 -22.97
CA VAL A 35 -5.09 3.14 -21.76
C VAL A 35 -5.48 1.97 -20.86
N MET A 36 -6.00 0.88 -21.42
CA MET A 36 -6.34 -0.33 -20.66
C MET A 36 -5.10 -0.97 -20.02
N ILE A 37 -3.99 -1.03 -20.76
CA ILE A 37 -2.71 -1.53 -20.24
C ILE A 37 -2.19 -0.64 -19.11
N ASP A 38 -2.23 0.68 -19.28
CA ASP A 38 -1.76 1.63 -18.26
C ASP A 38 -2.60 1.56 -16.97
N GLU A 39 -3.90 1.29 -17.10
CA GLU A 39 -4.77 1.01 -15.96
C GLU A 39 -4.40 -0.32 -15.27
N MET A 40 -4.06 -1.36 -16.03
CA MET A 40 -3.69 -2.68 -15.49
C MET A 40 -2.30 -2.73 -14.85
N LYS A 41 -1.32 -1.99 -15.38
CA LYS A 41 0.09 -2.01 -14.92
C LYS A 41 0.25 -1.92 -13.39
N PRO A 42 -0.32 -0.92 -12.68
CA PRO A 42 -0.13 -0.81 -11.23
C PRO A 42 -0.82 -1.94 -10.44
N TRP A 43 -1.74 -2.68 -11.06
CA TRP A 43 -2.52 -3.72 -10.40
C TRP A 43 -2.03 -5.13 -10.67
N TYR A 44 -1.56 -5.42 -11.88
CA TYR A 44 -1.37 -6.81 -12.36
C TYR A 44 0.04 -7.11 -12.85
N ASP A 45 0.85 -6.08 -13.13
CA ASP A 45 2.24 -6.22 -13.61
C ASP A 45 3.24 -6.33 -12.44
N ASN A 46 4.52 -6.15 -12.76
CA ASN A 46 5.68 -6.04 -11.90
C ASN A 46 6.24 -7.34 -11.33
N TYR A 47 5.84 -8.49 -11.84
CA TYR A 47 6.40 -9.77 -11.41
C TYR A 47 7.74 -10.08 -12.10
N CYS A 48 8.68 -10.51 -11.29
CA CYS A 48 10.01 -10.99 -11.63
C CYS A 48 10.40 -12.12 -10.67
N PHE A 49 10.52 -13.32 -11.21
CA PHE A 49 10.81 -14.54 -10.45
C PHE A 49 12.22 -15.09 -10.72
N SER A 50 13.03 -14.35 -11.48
CA SER A 50 14.40 -14.72 -11.80
C SER A 50 15.34 -13.56 -11.63
N GLU A 51 16.48 -13.79 -10.98
CA GLU A 51 17.53 -12.79 -10.84
C GLU A 51 18.06 -12.34 -12.21
N ASP A 52 18.32 -13.28 -13.12
CA ASP A 52 18.82 -12.96 -14.47
C ASP A 52 17.82 -12.11 -15.30
N ALA A 53 16.53 -12.24 -14.98
CA ALA A 53 15.49 -11.47 -15.65
C ALA A 53 15.51 -10.00 -15.24
N LEU A 54 16.08 -9.63 -14.08
CA LEU A 54 16.21 -8.22 -13.68
C LEU A 54 16.98 -7.38 -14.70
N LYS A 55 17.97 -7.98 -15.37
CA LYS A 55 18.84 -7.29 -16.34
C LYS A 55 18.37 -7.45 -17.78
N ASN A 56 17.75 -8.59 -18.09
CA ASN A 56 17.65 -9.08 -19.47
C ASN A 56 16.22 -9.31 -19.95
N GLN A 57 15.21 -9.27 -19.07
CA GLN A 57 13.82 -9.56 -19.44
C GLN A 57 12.86 -8.52 -18.88
N SER A 58 11.74 -8.31 -19.57
CA SER A 58 10.64 -7.54 -19.03
C SER A 58 10.00 -8.26 -17.84
N LYS A 59 9.43 -7.48 -16.92
CA LYS A 59 8.50 -8.00 -15.92
C LYS A 59 7.25 -8.58 -16.60
N VAL A 60 6.51 -9.39 -15.87
CA VAL A 60 5.30 -10.04 -16.38
C VAL A 60 4.06 -9.64 -15.59
N PHE A 61 2.94 -9.68 -16.30
CA PHE A 61 1.61 -9.57 -15.76
C PHE A 61 1.12 -10.92 -15.24
N ASN A 62 0.37 -10.90 -14.14
CA ASN A 62 -0.36 -12.09 -13.69
C ASN A 62 -1.50 -12.43 -14.68
N CYS A 63 -1.45 -13.62 -15.27
CA CYS A 63 -2.38 -14.05 -16.32
C CYS A 63 -3.85 -14.00 -15.88
N ASP A 64 -4.15 -14.50 -14.69
CA ASP A 64 -5.53 -14.56 -14.18
C ASP A 64 -6.13 -13.16 -14.01
N MET A 65 -5.32 -12.22 -13.52
CA MET A 65 -5.78 -10.84 -13.30
C MET A 65 -6.00 -10.08 -14.63
N VAL A 66 -5.13 -10.32 -15.63
CA VAL A 66 -5.32 -9.77 -16.99
C VAL A 66 -6.60 -10.33 -17.62
N ILE A 67 -6.83 -11.63 -17.52
CA ILE A 67 -8.03 -12.28 -18.07
C ILE A 67 -9.29 -11.77 -17.36
N TYR A 68 -9.23 -11.57 -16.05
CA TYR A 68 -10.32 -10.97 -15.28
C TYR A 68 -10.70 -9.57 -15.81
N TYR A 69 -9.70 -8.71 -16.06
CA TYR A 69 -9.93 -7.38 -16.61
C TYR A 69 -10.51 -7.43 -18.03
N LEU A 70 -9.90 -8.23 -18.91
CA LEU A 70 -10.36 -8.39 -20.29
C LEU A 70 -11.82 -8.88 -20.34
N ARG A 71 -12.17 -9.88 -19.51
CA ARG A 71 -13.54 -10.40 -19.44
C ARG A 71 -14.56 -9.33 -19.04
N ASN A 72 -14.22 -8.40 -18.14
CA ASN A 72 -15.12 -7.30 -17.79
C ASN A 72 -15.38 -6.38 -18.98
N TYR A 73 -14.37 -6.08 -19.78
CA TYR A 73 -14.55 -5.34 -21.03
C TYR A 73 -15.40 -6.09 -22.05
N MET A 74 -15.24 -7.41 -22.14
CA MET A 74 -16.07 -8.23 -23.04
C MET A 74 -17.54 -8.24 -22.60
N ASP A 75 -17.79 -8.34 -21.29
CA ASP A 75 -19.14 -8.47 -20.75
C ASP A 75 -19.88 -7.10 -20.63
N ARG A 76 -19.15 -6.01 -20.38
CA ARG A 76 -19.72 -4.70 -20.01
C ARG A 76 -19.20 -3.52 -20.83
N GLY A 77 -18.15 -3.70 -21.61
CA GLY A 77 -17.49 -2.62 -22.35
C GLY A 77 -16.67 -1.66 -21.46
N GLU A 78 -16.49 -1.97 -20.18
CA GLU A 78 -15.77 -1.13 -19.20
C GLU A 78 -14.85 -1.96 -18.31
N ALA A 79 -13.88 -1.29 -17.68
CA ALA A 79 -12.99 -1.88 -16.70
C ALA A 79 -13.75 -2.39 -15.46
N PRO A 80 -13.23 -3.41 -14.76
CA PRO A 80 -13.84 -3.84 -13.50
C PRO A 80 -13.79 -2.69 -12.47
N LYS A 81 -14.95 -2.38 -11.89
CA LYS A 81 -15.03 -1.41 -10.77
C LYS A 81 -14.18 -1.82 -9.56
N GLN A 82 -13.96 -3.12 -9.39
CA GLN A 82 -13.08 -3.70 -8.37
C GLN A 82 -11.89 -4.34 -9.06
N MET A 83 -10.74 -3.67 -9.05
CA MET A 83 -9.53 -4.18 -9.69
C MET A 83 -8.95 -5.41 -8.98
N ILE A 84 -9.39 -5.76 -7.77
CA ILE A 84 -8.96 -6.97 -7.07
C ILE A 84 -9.62 -8.19 -7.71
N ALA A 85 -8.81 -9.06 -8.32
CA ALA A 85 -9.32 -10.27 -8.95
C ALA A 85 -9.80 -11.27 -7.88
N PRO A 86 -11.06 -11.76 -7.92
CA PRO A 86 -11.60 -12.64 -6.88
C PRO A 86 -10.78 -13.90 -6.60
N ASN A 87 -10.16 -14.48 -7.64
CA ASN A 87 -9.38 -15.71 -7.53
C ASN A 87 -8.13 -15.54 -6.63
N THR A 88 -7.56 -14.34 -6.55
CA THR A 88 -6.38 -14.04 -5.74
C THR A 88 -6.68 -14.11 -4.24
N MET A 89 -7.96 -14.02 -3.86
CA MET A 89 -8.42 -14.18 -2.47
C MET A 89 -8.26 -15.63 -1.96
N THR A 90 -8.21 -16.61 -2.86
CA THR A 90 -8.01 -18.02 -2.47
C THR A 90 -6.60 -18.25 -1.95
N ASP A 91 -5.59 -17.67 -2.60
CA ASP A 91 -4.19 -17.79 -2.18
C ASP A 91 -3.92 -16.99 -0.90
N TYR A 92 -4.55 -15.81 -0.77
CA TYR A 92 -4.62 -15.08 0.50
C TYR A 92 -5.14 -15.97 1.65
N ASN A 93 -6.25 -16.67 1.44
CA ASN A 93 -6.84 -17.53 2.46
C ASN A 93 -5.93 -18.72 2.85
N LYS A 94 -5.14 -19.26 1.89
CA LYS A 94 -4.12 -20.27 2.19
C LYS A 94 -3.01 -19.69 3.07
N MET A 95 -2.47 -18.53 2.70
CA MET A 95 -1.47 -17.81 3.50
C MET A 95 -2.01 -17.51 4.91
N LYS A 96 -3.24 -17.01 5.02
CA LYS A 96 -3.88 -16.71 6.31
C LYS A 96 -3.99 -17.95 7.20
N LYS A 97 -4.38 -19.10 6.64
CA LYS A 97 -4.41 -20.37 7.39
C LYS A 97 -3.03 -20.78 7.90
N LEU A 98 -1.98 -20.59 7.09
CA LEU A 98 -0.61 -20.88 7.50
C LEU A 98 -0.13 -19.94 8.62
N LEU A 99 -0.53 -18.66 8.57
CA LEU A 99 -0.27 -17.66 9.60
C LEU A 99 -1.04 -17.95 10.90
N GLN A 100 -2.24 -18.53 10.84
CA GLN A 100 -2.99 -18.92 12.04
C GLN A 100 -2.33 -20.06 12.83
N LEU A 101 -1.40 -20.80 12.21
CA LEU A 101 -0.57 -21.79 12.89
C LEU A 101 0.53 -21.14 13.76
N ASP A 102 0.61 -19.81 13.87
CA ASP A 102 1.61 -19.07 14.67
C ASP A 102 1.59 -19.32 16.17
N LYS A 103 0.62 -20.10 16.68
CA LYS A 103 0.75 -20.63 18.05
C LYS A 103 1.90 -21.64 18.20
N LEU A 104 2.56 -22.02 17.10
CA LEU A 104 3.65 -22.99 17.04
C LEU A 104 4.85 -22.34 16.31
N ASP A 105 5.80 -21.84 17.10
CA ASP A 105 7.19 -21.46 16.76
C ASP A 105 7.44 -20.60 15.51
N GLY A 106 7.62 -19.28 15.70
CA GLY A 106 8.20 -18.35 14.71
C GLY A 106 7.58 -16.93 14.70
N ASP A 107 8.32 -15.92 14.23
CA ASP A 107 7.83 -14.53 14.08
C ASP A 107 7.35 -14.23 12.64
N ARG A 108 6.36 -14.99 12.16
CA ARG A 108 5.80 -14.78 10.80
C ARG A 108 4.92 -13.54 10.72
N LYS A 109 4.19 -13.22 11.79
CA LYS A 109 3.49 -11.94 11.93
C LYS A 109 4.44 -10.73 11.82
N GLY A 110 5.63 -10.81 12.42
CA GLY A 110 6.68 -9.79 12.27
C GLY A 110 7.12 -9.63 10.82
N ILE A 111 7.35 -10.72 10.08
CA ILE A 111 7.68 -10.67 8.65
C ILE A 111 6.61 -9.93 7.84
N ILE A 112 5.33 -10.28 8.01
CA ILE A 112 4.23 -9.61 7.29
C ILE A 112 4.19 -8.12 7.62
N ARG A 113 4.40 -7.76 8.88
CA ARG A 113 4.41 -6.37 9.32
C ARG A 113 5.57 -5.61 8.71
N THR A 114 6.78 -6.15 8.76
CA THR A 114 7.97 -5.57 8.12
C THR A 114 7.72 -5.34 6.63
N ILE A 115 7.25 -6.36 5.89
CA ILE A 115 6.99 -6.22 4.45
C ILE A 115 5.92 -5.17 4.15
N ALA A 116 4.86 -5.10 4.95
CA ALA A 116 3.78 -4.13 4.75
C ALA A 116 4.23 -2.68 5.04
N GLU A 117 5.16 -2.50 5.97
CA GLU A 117 5.72 -1.20 6.37
C GLU A 117 6.82 -0.74 5.41
N THR A 118 7.81 -1.58 5.12
CA THR A 118 8.97 -1.21 4.29
C THR A 118 8.76 -1.46 2.80
N GLY A 119 7.71 -2.21 2.43
CA GLY A 119 7.45 -2.66 1.06
C GLY A 119 8.44 -3.71 0.52
N GLN A 120 9.41 -4.16 1.33
CA GLN A 120 10.46 -5.09 0.92
C GLN A 120 11.12 -5.86 2.07
N ILE A 121 11.77 -6.98 1.73
CA ILE A 121 12.54 -7.79 2.68
C ILE A 121 13.78 -8.35 1.99
N VAL A 122 14.91 -8.34 2.70
CA VAL A 122 16.15 -8.98 2.25
C VAL A 122 16.15 -10.43 2.71
N THR A 123 16.34 -11.38 1.80
CA THR A 123 16.35 -12.81 2.12
C THR A 123 17.12 -13.61 1.09
N SER A 124 17.53 -14.82 1.48
CA SER A 124 17.86 -15.90 0.53
C SER A 124 16.60 -16.75 0.28
N LEU A 125 16.40 -17.20 -0.96
CA LEU A 125 15.29 -18.09 -1.31
C LEU A 125 15.69 -19.55 -1.10
N GLU A 126 14.89 -20.30 -0.34
CA GLU A 126 14.99 -21.75 -0.26
C GLU A 126 14.29 -22.37 -1.47
N ASN A 127 15.04 -23.15 -2.28
CA ASN A 127 14.48 -23.82 -3.47
C ASN A 127 13.56 -24.99 -3.10
N THR A 128 13.85 -25.67 -2.00
CA THR A 128 13.06 -26.80 -1.51
C THR A 128 13.09 -26.86 0.02
N PHE A 129 11.93 -27.12 0.60
CA PHE A 129 11.79 -27.26 2.05
C PHE A 129 10.67 -28.27 2.39
N PRO A 130 10.85 -29.10 3.44
CA PRO A 130 9.81 -30.00 3.90
C PRO A 130 8.67 -29.22 4.56
N ALA A 131 7.46 -29.79 4.56
CA ALA A 131 6.29 -29.17 5.18
C ALA A 131 6.48 -28.86 6.68
N SER A 132 7.33 -29.62 7.37
CA SER A 132 7.69 -29.38 8.78
C SER A 132 8.43 -28.06 9.01
N ARG A 133 9.04 -27.47 7.98
CA ARG A 133 9.73 -26.17 8.07
C ARG A 133 8.84 -24.98 7.70
N LEU A 134 7.55 -25.18 7.42
CA LEU A 134 6.62 -24.09 7.07
C LEU A 134 6.37 -23.08 8.20
N THR A 135 6.66 -23.44 9.45
CA THR A 135 6.60 -22.53 10.60
C THR A 135 7.85 -21.66 10.73
N ASN A 136 8.97 -22.06 10.11
CA ASN A 136 10.21 -21.31 10.15
C ASN A 136 10.07 -19.98 9.37
N PRO A 137 10.48 -18.83 9.96
CA PRO A 137 10.43 -17.51 9.32
C PRO A 137 11.11 -17.41 7.94
N GLN A 138 12.29 -18.02 7.75
CA GLN A 138 13.01 -17.99 6.47
C GLN A 138 12.25 -18.75 5.37
N THR A 139 11.72 -19.93 5.71
CA THR A 139 10.84 -20.70 4.81
C THR A 139 9.60 -19.91 4.44
N PHE A 140 9.03 -19.18 5.41
CA PHE A 140 7.82 -18.41 5.20
C PHE A 140 8.01 -17.31 4.16
N THR A 141 9.14 -16.58 4.19
CA THR A 141 9.45 -15.59 3.15
C THR A 141 9.58 -16.22 1.75
N SER A 142 10.22 -17.39 1.66
CA SER A 142 10.30 -18.15 0.40
C SER A 142 8.91 -18.59 -0.08
N LEU A 143 8.02 -18.99 0.82
CA LEU A 143 6.65 -19.35 0.49
C LEU A 143 5.84 -18.17 -0.04
N LEU A 144 5.97 -16.99 0.57
CA LEU A 144 5.34 -15.76 0.07
C LEU A 144 5.78 -15.46 -1.37
N PHE A 145 7.07 -15.64 -1.68
CA PHE A 145 7.58 -15.50 -3.04
C PHE A 145 6.94 -16.51 -4.01
N TYR A 146 6.90 -17.80 -3.66
CA TYR A 146 6.32 -18.83 -4.55
C TYR A 146 4.79 -18.71 -4.71
N TYR A 147 4.10 -18.09 -3.77
CA TYR A 147 2.67 -17.74 -3.91
C TYR A 147 2.45 -16.45 -4.70
N GLY A 148 3.50 -15.80 -5.22
CA GLY A 148 3.37 -14.53 -5.94
C GLY A 148 2.95 -13.38 -5.04
N MET A 149 3.13 -13.50 -3.72
CA MET A 149 2.93 -12.41 -2.75
C MET A 149 4.16 -11.49 -2.67
N LEU A 150 5.31 -12.01 -3.09
CA LEU A 150 6.55 -11.26 -3.26
C LEU A 150 7.12 -11.50 -4.65
N THR A 151 7.92 -10.54 -5.11
CA THR A 151 8.67 -10.60 -6.35
C THR A 151 10.09 -10.13 -6.11
N ILE A 152 11.04 -10.58 -6.94
CA ILE A 152 12.40 -10.02 -6.91
C ILE A 152 12.33 -8.58 -7.41
N LYS A 153 12.85 -7.64 -6.60
CA LYS A 153 13.02 -6.24 -6.96
C LYS A 153 14.47 -5.92 -7.32
N ASP A 154 15.40 -6.46 -6.56
CA ASP A 154 16.83 -6.23 -6.73
C ASP A 154 17.65 -7.32 -6.00
N THR A 155 18.96 -7.17 -6.00
CA THR A 155 19.96 -8.00 -5.32
C THR A 155 20.65 -7.23 -4.21
N PHE A 156 21.07 -7.92 -3.15
CA PHE A 156 21.87 -7.36 -2.07
C PHE A 156 23.02 -8.34 -1.76
N GLY A 157 24.16 -8.14 -2.42
CA GLY A 157 25.26 -9.11 -2.35
C GLY A 157 24.85 -10.45 -2.97
N ASP A 158 24.92 -11.52 -2.17
CA ASP A 158 24.46 -12.88 -2.52
C ASP A 158 22.99 -13.14 -2.15
N MET A 159 22.31 -12.15 -1.57
CA MET A 159 20.89 -12.21 -1.19
C MET A 159 20.01 -11.46 -2.19
N LEU A 160 18.70 -11.67 -2.08
CA LEU A 160 17.68 -11.02 -2.89
C LEU A 160 16.93 -9.97 -2.07
N ILE A 161 16.59 -8.86 -2.72
CA ILE A 161 15.61 -7.90 -2.22
C ILE A 161 14.26 -8.27 -2.84
N LEU A 162 13.37 -8.80 -2.02
CA LEU A 162 12.01 -9.13 -2.42
C LEU A 162 11.07 -7.98 -2.05
N GLY A 163 10.06 -7.72 -2.86
CA GLY A 163 9.05 -6.71 -2.56
C GLY A 163 7.66 -7.06 -3.03
N ILE A 164 6.68 -6.26 -2.62
CA ILE A 164 5.29 -6.41 -3.04
C ILE A 164 5.19 -6.04 -4.54
N PRO A 165 4.67 -6.91 -5.42
CA PRO A 165 4.68 -6.70 -6.87
C PRO A 165 3.75 -5.54 -7.29
N ASN A 166 2.52 -5.51 -6.80
CA ASN A 166 1.49 -4.60 -7.31
C ASN A 166 0.40 -4.29 -6.26
N ASN A 167 -0.55 -3.44 -6.63
CA ASN A 167 -1.64 -3.00 -5.77
C ASN A 167 -2.58 -4.15 -5.36
N ASN A 168 -2.77 -5.18 -6.21
CA ASN A 168 -3.61 -6.32 -5.87
C ASN A 168 -3.03 -7.07 -4.66
N VAL A 169 -1.74 -7.39 -4.69
CA VAL A 169 -1.06 -8.06 -3.58
C VAL A 169 -0.92 -7.14 -2.38
N ARG A 170 -0.62 -5.85 -2.59
CA ARG A 170 -0.51 -4.87 -1.51
C ARG A 170 -1.78 -4.79 -0.67
N LYS A 171 -2.96 -4.76 -1.31
CA LYS A 171 -4.25 -4.78 -0.60
C LYS A 171 -4.44 -6.03 0.25
N GLN A 172 -3.89 -7.17 -0.14
CA GLN A 172 -3.95 -8.40 0.65
C GLN A 172 -3.11 -8.30 1.94
N TYR A 173 -1.89 -7.77 1.87
CA TYR A 173 -1.07 -7.50 3.06
C TYR A 173 -1.77 -6.57 4.05
N TYR A 174 -2.33 -5.47 3.55
CA TYR A 174 -3.05 -4.51 4.39
C TYR A 174 -4.39 -5.04 4.90
N GLY A 175 -5.09 -5.85 4.13
CA GLY A 175 -6.26 -6.60 4.58
C GLY A 175 -5.93 -7.49 5.77
N TYR A 176 -4.79 -8.20 5.74
CA TYR A 176 -4.34 -9.01 6.86
C TYR A 176 -4.03 -8.19 8.10
N LEU A 177 -3.27 -7.10 7.96
CA LEU A 177 -2.99 -6.21 9.09
C LEU A 177 -4.28 -5.64 9.69
N LEU A 178 -5.22 -5.23 8.85
CA LEU A 178 -6.52 -4.74 9.30
C LEU A 178 -7.29 -5.79 10.10
N GLU A 179 -7.34 -7.04 9.64
CA GLU A 179 -7.95 -8.14 10.39
C GLU A 179 -7.29 -8.34 11.76
N GLN A 180 -5.95 -8.28 11.83
CA GLN A 180 -5.24 -8.35 13.11
C GLN A 180 -5.61 -7.17 14.03
N TYR A 181 -5.71 -5.94 13.50
CA TYR A 181 -6.14 -4.79 14.31
C TYR A 181 -7.59 -4.91 14.78
N GLN A 182 -8.48 -5.46 13.94
CA GLN A 182 -9.89 -5.71 14.29
C GLN A 182 -10.05 -6.78 15.37
N GLU A 183 -9.21 -7.83 15.35
CA GLU A 183 -9.17 -8.87 16.40
C GLU A 183 -8.75 -8.28 17.76
N GLU A 184 -7.83 -7.31 17.76
CA GLU A 184 -7.36 -6.64 18.99
C GLU A 184 -8.40 -5.64 19.54
N LYS A 185 -8.92 -4.76 18.66
CA LYS A 185 -9.97 -3.78 18.98
C LYS A 185 -10.88 -3.58 17.77
N PHE A 186 -12.15 -3.89 17.98
CA PHE A 186 -13.18 -3.68 16.96
C PHE A 186 -13.33 -2.19 16.59
N VAL A 187 -13.43 -1.91 15.29
CA VAL A 187 -13.80 -0.60 14.74
C VAL A 187 -14.84 -0.82 13.66
N ASP A 188 -15.91 -0.03 13.66
CA ASP A 188 -16.93 -0.11 12.62
C ASP A 188 -16.37 0.36 11.26
N LEU A 189 -15.99 -0.62 10.43
CA LEU A 189 -15.44 -0.37 9.11
C LEU A 189 -16.45 0.24 8.13
N THR A 190 -17.75 0.06 8.37
CA THR A 190 -18.80 0.68 7.54
C THR A 190 -18.83 2.18 7.81
N GLN A 191 -18.85 2.56 9.08
CA GLN A 191 -18.77 3.97 9.46
C GLN A 191 -17.47 4.61 8.96
N MET A 192 -16.33 3.92 9.05
CA MET A 192 -15.07 4.41 8.50
C MET A 192 -15.14 4.67 6.99
N LYS A 193 -15.77 3.77 6.21
CA LYS A 193 -15.95 3.97 4.75
C LYS A 193 -16.86 5.16 4.43
N ILE A 194 -17.88 5.42 5.26
CA ILE A 194 -18.73 6.61 5.13
C ILE A 194 -17.89 7.88 5.33
N LEU A 195 -17.09 7.94 6.40
CA LEU A 195 -16.19 9.08 6.66
C LEU A 195 -15.20 9.31 5.51
N PHE A 196 -14.62 8.24 4.97
CA PHE A 196 -13.76 8.30 3.79
C PHE A 196 -14.47 8.78 2.52
N THR A 197 -15.77 8.53 2.39
CA THR A 197 -16.58 9.05 1.28
C THR A 197 -16.76 10.56 1.41
N TYR A 198 -17.06 11.06 2.61
CA TYR A 198 -17.14 12.50 2.87
C TYR A 198 -15.78 13.19 2.65
N MET A 199 -14.68 12.53 3.03
CA MET A 199 -13.34 13.00 2.72
C MET A 199 -13.14 13.15 1.20
N ALA A 200 -13.45 12.13 0.40
CA ALA A 200 -13.26 12.15 -1.06
C ALA A 200 -14.15 13.11 -1.85
N LEU A 201 -15.41 13.27 -1.43
CA LEU A 201 -16.42 13.98 -2.22
C LEU A 201 -16.73 15.39 -1.70
N GLU A 202 -16.52 15.64 -0.40
CA GLU A 202 -16.89 16.90 0.27
C GLU A 202 -15.72 17.56 1.02
N GLY A 203 -14.55 16.93 1.06
CA GLY A 203 -13.37 17.49 1.72
C GLY A 203 -13.44 17.43 3.25
N LYS A 204 -14.42 16.72 3.84
CA LYS A 204 -14.60 16.59 5.29
C LYS A 204 -13.63 15.55 5.87
N TRP A 205 -12.36 15.93 5.95
CA TRP A 205 -11.27 15.04 6.33
C TRP A 205 -11.10 14.85 7.85
N ARG A 206 -11.47 15.84 8.65
CA ARG A 206 -11.21 15.90 10.08
C ARG A 206 -11.81 14.70 10.83
N ASP A 207 -13.10 14.43 10.63
CA ASP A 207 -13.80 13.33 11.29
C ASP A 207 -13.20 11.95 10.96
N ALA A 208 -12.77 11.75 9.71
CA ALA A 208 -12.15 10.51 9.27
C ALA A 208 -10.79 10.27 9.97
N LEU A 209 -9.93 11.29 9.99
CA LEU A 209 -8.60 11.19 10.57
C LEU A 209 -8.63 11.14 12.11
N GLU A 210 -9.55 11.85 12.76
CA GLU A 210 -9.78 11.74 14.21
C GLU A 210 -10.27 10.33 14.59
N ALA A 211 -11.19 9.75 13.82
CA ALA A 211 -11.64 8.38 14.04
C ALA A 211 -10.50 7.36 13.88
N MET A 212 -9.64 7.53 12.87
CA MET A 212 -8.44 6.70 12.69
C MET A 212 -7.46 6.85 13.86
N ALA A 213 -7.17 8.08 14.28
CA ALA A 213 -6.29 8.35 15.41
C ALA A 213 -6.82 7.74 16.71
N LYS A 214 -8.15 7.80 16.93
CA LYS A 214 -8.77 7.18 18.10
C LYS A 214 -8.71 5.66 18.06
N ALA A 215 -8.93 5.06 16.88
CA ALA A 215 -8.76 3.63 16.68
C ALA A 215 -7.31 3.20 16.96
N TYR A 216 -6.34 3.99 16.51
CA TYR A 216 -4.92 3.74 16.79
C TYR A 216 -4.58 3.84 18.28
N GLU A 217 -5.10 4.85 19.01
CA GLU A 217 -4.92 4.97 20.47
C GLU A 217 -5.39 3.69 21.19
N ASN A 218 -6.57 3.18 20.80
CA ASN A 218 -7.16 2.00 21.42
C ASN A 218 -6.31 0.73 21.18
N VAL A 219 -5.72 0.59 19.99
CA VAL A 219 -4.86 -0.57 19.65
C VAL A 219 -3.46 -0.43 20.25
N SER A 220 -2.88 0.77 20.23
CA SER A 220 -1.51 1.03 20.72
C SER A 220 -1.40 0.96 22.23
N SER A 221 -2.47 1.26 22.98
CA SER A 221 -2.49 1.19 24.45
C SER A 221 -2.24 -0.21 25.04
N VAL A 222 -2.31 -1.26 24.20
CA VAL A 222 -2.09 -2.67 24.58
C VAL A 222 -0.65 -3.13 24.30
N ARG A 223 0.13 -2.40 23.47
CA ARG A 223 1.49 -2.81 23.08
C ARG A 223 2.54 -1.97 23.80
N ASP A 224 3.40 -2.62 24.58
CA ASP A 224 4.56 -2.01 25.24
C ASP A 224 5.55 -1.44 24.19
N GLY A 225 5.40 -0.15 23.89
CA GLY A 225 6.49 0.84 23.92
C GLY A 225 7.67 0.82 22.94
N ILE A 226 7.84 -0.11 21.99
CA ILE A 226 9.16 -0.23 21.30
C ILE A 226 9.22 0.25 19.83
N GLU A 227 8.13 0.42 19.09
CA GLU A 227 8.19 0.90 17.68
C GLU A 227 7.01 1.82 17.29
N SER A 228 6.92 3.02 17.85
CA SER A 228 5.71 3.85 17.77
C SER A 228 5.39 4.43 16.39
N GLU A 229 6.38 4.93 15.65
CA GLU A 229 6.16 5.64 14.38
C GLU A 229 5.89 4.71 13.19
N ARG A 230 6.68 3.64 13.05
CA ARG A 230 6.44 2.62 12.00
C ARG A 230 5.12 1.90 12.18
N ASN A 231 4.76 1.57 13.43
CA ASN A 231 3.44 1.01 13.76
C ASN A 231 2.29 1.97 13.41
N LEU A 232 2.48 3.29 13.59
CA LEU A 232 1.48 4.29 13.21
C LEU A 232 1.28 4.33 11.68
N GLN A 233 2.36 4.39 10.90
CA GLN A 233 2.27 4.36 9.43
C GLN A 233 1.63 3.06 8.92
N GLY A 234 2.05 1.90 9.43
CA GLY A 234 1.44 0.60 9.09
C GLY A 234 -0.05 0.53 9.41
N PHE A 235 -0.47 1.08 10.55
CA PHE A 235 -1.87 1.19 10.94
C PHE A 235 -2.67 2.09 9.99
N PHE A 236 -2.16 3.29 9.70
CA PHE A 236 -2.82 4.22 8.80
C PHE A 236 -2.91 3.66 7.38
N MET A 237 -1.86 2.99 6.89
CA MET A 237 -1.89 2.26 5.62
C MET A 237 -3.00 1.22 5.59
N ALA A 238 -3.10 0.38 6.62
CA ALA A 238 -4.12 -0.68 6.67
C ALA A 238 -5.55 -0.12 6.58
N TYR A 239 -5.86 0.94 7.33
CA TYR A 239 -7.19 1.55 7.32
C TYR A 239 -7.45 2.38 6.06
N LEU A 240 -6.48 3.16 5.57
CA LEU A 240 -6.66 3.95 4.34
C LEU A 240 -6.88 3.05 3.10
N ASN A 241 -6.35 1.83 3.10
CA ASN A 241 -6.58 0.88 2.00
C ASN A 241 -8.02 0.31 1.94
N LEU A 242 -8.87 0.57 2.93
CA LEU A 242 -10.32 0.35 2.84
C LEU A 242 -10.99 1.25 1.81
N ASN A 243 -10.35 2.37 1.50
CA ASN A 243 -10.86 3.40 0.62
C ASN A 243 -10.48 3.08 -0.84
N ASN A 244 -11.47 3.03 -1.73
CA ASN A 244 -11.25 2.83 -3.17
C ASN A 244 -11.09 4.15 -3.95
N TYR A 245 -11.41 5.29 -3.34
CA TYR A 245 -11.29 6.63 -3.93
C TYR A 245 -9.84 7.05 -4.14
N TYR A 246 -8.89 6.37 -3.49
CA TYR A 246 -7.47 6.68 -3.57
C TYR A 246 -6.60 5.46 -3.86
N TYR A 247 -5.51 5.70 -4.59
CA TYR A 247 -4.32 4.88 -4.55
C TYR A 247 -3.43 5.39 -3.41
N THR A 248 -3.30 4.62 -2.34
CA THR A 248 -2.38 4.94 -1.25
C THR A 248 -0.98 4.55 -1.68
N ALA A 249 -0.13 5.54 -1.97
CA ALA A 249 1.28 5.34 -2.26
C ALA A 249 2.09 5.59 -0.96
N PRO A 250 2.67 4.55 -0.33
CA PRO A 250 3.71 4.75 0.67
C PRO A 250 4.90 5.44 0.02
N GLU A 251 5.48 6.41 0.73
CA GLU A 251 6.82 6.91 0.42
C GLU A 251 6.97 7.28 -1.06
N LEU A 252 6.05 8.10 -1.58
CA LEU A 252 6.24 8.65 -2.92
C LEU A 252 7.49 9.54 -2.88
N GLU A 253 8.53 9.17 -3.62
CA GLU A 253 9.72 9.99 -3.77
C GLU A 253 9.34 11.31 -4.47
N LEU A 254 9.43 12.39 -3.69
CA LEU A 254 9.25 13.76 -4.13
C LEU A 254 10.62 14.45 -4.00
N ASN A 255 10.91 15.46 -4.85
CA ASN A 255 12.21 16.12 -4.89
C ASN A 255 12.69 16.50 -3.47
N HIS A 256 13.68 15.74 -2.96
CA HIS A 256 14.29 15.86 -1.62
C HIS A 256 13.46 15.39 -0.41
N GLY A 257 12.65 14.35 -0.54
CA GLY A 257 12.08 13.64 0.61
C GLY A 257 10.95 12.66 0.26
N TYR A 258 10.50 11.91 1.26
CA TYR A 258 9.35 11.01 1.16
C TYR A 258 8.20 11.59 1.98
N CYS A 259 7.04 11.81 1.37
CA CYS A 259 5.83 12.10 2.14
C CYS A 259 5.30 10.79 2.76
N ASP A 260 4.81 10.83 3.99
CA ASP A 260 4.30 9.63 4.66
C ASP A 260 3.15 9.01 3.86
N PHE A 261 2.16 9.84 3.49
CA PHE A 261 1.05 9.42 2.65
C PHE A 261 0.73 10.48 1.61
N PHE A 262 0.64 10.04 0.37
CA PHE A 262 -0.11 10.75 -0.65
C PHE A 262 -1.31 9.90 -1.09
N LEU A 263 -2.50 10.46 -0.92
CA LEU A 263 -3.76 9.84 -1.34
C LEU A 263 -4.06 10.29 -2.77
N LEU A 264 -3.50 9.56 -3.75
CA LEU A 264 -3.68 9.86 -5.17
C LEU A 264 -5.12 9.53 -5.57
N PRO A 265 -5.87 10.49 -6.15
CA PRO A 265 -7.27 10.27 -6.49
C PRO A 265 -7.41 9.23 -7.60
N ASN A 266 -8.31 8.27 -7.41
CA ASN A 266 -8.65 7.24 -8.37
C ASN A 266 -9.74 7.73 -9.34
N LEU A 267 -9.39 8.71 -10.18
CA LEU A 267 -10.33 9.37 -11.10
C LEU A 267 -10.83 8.46 -12.23
N THR A 268 -10.14 7.36 -12.50
CA THR A 268 -10.58 6.34 -13.47
C THR A 268 -11.91 5.71 -13.08
N HIS A 269 -12.14 5.49 -11.78
CA HIS A 269 -13.31 4.77 -11.28
C HIS A 269 -14.26 5.63 -10.44
N TYR A 270 -13.79 6.75 -9.90
CA TYR A 270 -14.55 7.56 -8.95
C TYR A 270 -14.43 9.04 -9.26
N SER A 271 -15.51 9.79 -9.07
CA SER A 271 -15.55 11.26 -9.17
C SER A 271 -14.98 11.94 -7.92
N THR A 272 -13.81 11.49 -7.46
CA THR A 272 -13.12 12.04 -6.29
C THR A 272 -12.79 13.52 -6.55
N LYS A 273 -13.09 14.41 -5.59
CA LYS A 273 -12.89 15.86 -5.74
C LYS A 273 -11.72 16.40 -4.92
N HIS A 274 -11.31 15.65 -3.90
CA HIS A 274 -10.30 16.07 -2.94
C HIS A 274 -9.17 15.04 -2.90
N SER A 275 -7.93 15.50 -2.73
CA SER A 275 -6.74 14.67 -2.53
C SER A 275 -5.96 15.16 -1.30
N TYR A 276 -5.08 14.33 -0.77
CA TYR A 276 -4.48 14.56 0.55
C TYR A 276 -3.00 14.20 0.56
N ILE A 277 -2.17 15.10 1.08
CA ILE A 277 -0.88 14.75 1.67
C ILE A 277 -1.08 14.70 3.17
N LEU A 278 -0.72 13.57 3.79
CA LEU A 278 -0.71 13.42 5.24
C LEU A 278 0.75 13.31 5.70
N GLU A 279 1.10 14.12 6.68
CA GLU A 279 2.39 14.06 7.39
C GLU A 279 2.12 13.67 8.84
N LEU A 280 2.66 12.54 9.27
CA LEU A 280 2.50 12.00 10.61
C LEU A 280 3.78 12.25 11.39
N LYS A 281 3.68 12.89 12.55
CA LYS A 281 4.80 13.11 13.46
C LYS A 281 4.57 12.39 14.78
N VAL A 282 5.54 11.60 15.21
CA VAL A 282 5.50 10.96 16.54
C VAL A 282 6.57 11.57 17.43
N LEU A 283 6.20 11.91 18.66
CA LEU A 283 7.12 12.42 19.67
C LEU A 283 7.08 11.55 20.94
N PRO A 284 8.24 11.16 21.50
CA PRO A 284 8.28 10.50 22.80
C PRO A 284 7.67 11.37 23.90
N LYS A 285 6.98 10.75 24.86
CA LYS A 285 6.35 11.46 25.99
C LYS A 285 7.34 12.34 26.77
N LYS A 286 8.54 11.81 27.01
CA LYS A 286 9.63 12.54 27.68
C LYS A 286 10.01 13.84 26.95
N ASP A 287 10.00 13.81 25.63
CA ASP A 287 10.37 14.96 24.80
C ASP A 287 9.24 15.98 24.68
N TYR A 288 7.99 15.52 24.74
CA TYR A 288 6.81 16.39 24.79
C TYR A 288 6.70 17.14 26.13
N GLU A 289 6.99 16.46 27.25
CA GLU A 289 6.91 17.03 28.60
C GLU A 289 8.16 17.83 29.00
N ALA A 290 9.23 17.78 28.19
CA ALA A 290 10.46 18.52 28.46
C ALA A 290 10.22 20.03 28.39
N LYS A 291 10.54 20.74 29.47
CA LYS A 291 10.45 22.20 29.48
C LYS A 291 11.47 22.78 28.50
N PRO A 292 11.06 23.70 27.61
CA PRO A 292 12.00 24.42 26.77
C PRO A 292 12.95 25.27 27.62
N GLU A 293 14.17 25.46 27.14
CA GLU A 293 15.05 26.50 27.69
C GLU A 293 14.42 27.88 27.45
N ASN A 294 14.67 28.84 28.36
CA ASN A 294 14.07 30.17 28.28
C ASN A 294 14.23 30.80 26.88
N GLY A 295 13.10 31.14 26.27
CA GLY A 295 13.04 31.79 24.95
C GLY A 295 13.17 30.86 23.75
N LYS A 296 13.34 29.54 23.94
CA LYS A 296 13.32 28.55 22.85
C LYS A 296 11.95 27.90 22.73
N LEU A 297 11.65 27.42 21.53
CA LEU A 297 10.48 26.58 21.27
C LEU A 297 10.65 25.21 21.94
N SER A 298 9.54 24.61 22.36
CA SER A 298 9.50 23.20 22.78
C SER A 298 9.84 22.27 21.61
N LYS A 299 10.27 21.05 21.90
CA LYS A 299 10.52 20.04 20.85
C LYS A 299 9.28 19.76 19.99
N ALA A 300 8.10 19.80 20.59
CA ALA A 300 6.83 19.62 19.89
C ALA A 300 6.56 20.74 18.88
N GLU A 301 6.85 22.00 19.24
CA GLU A 301 6.71 23.15 18.34
C GLU A 301 7.76 23.13 17.23
N VAL A 302 9.01 22.78 17.53
CA VAL A 302 10.07 22.64 16.51
C VAL A 302 9.69 21.56 15.49
N GLN A 303 9.33 20.36 15.95
CA GLN A 303 8.89 19.27 15.06
C GLN A 303 7.67 19.67 14.21
N TRP A 304 6.77 20.47 14.76
CA TRP A 304 5.61 20.99 14.02
C TRP A 304 6.02 21.97 12.91
N GLN A 305 6.91 22.92 13.20
CA GLN A 305 7.42 23.86 12.19
C GLN A 305 8.14 23.14 11.06
N GLU A 306 8.98 22.15 11.39
CA GLU A 306 9.65 21.30 10.41
C GLU A 306 8.65 20.54 9.53
N ALA A 307 7.57 20.01 10.12
CA ALA A 307 6.50 19.33 9.39
C ALA A 307 5.74 20.29 8.44
N GLU A 308 5.48 21.53 8.87
CA GLU A 308 4.87 22.56 8.01
C GLU A 308 5.76 22.91 6.81
N GLU A 309 7.07 23.08 7.03
CA GLU A 309 8.01 23.33 5.93
C GLU A 309 8.10 22.13 4.98
N GLN A 310 8.12 20.92 5.52
CA GLN A 310 8.19 19.67 4.77
C GLN A 310 6.95 19.48 3.87
N ILE A 311 5.73 19.60 4.44
CA ILE A 311 4.50 19.39 3.68
C ILE A 311 4.27 20.49 2.62
N LYS A 312 4.69 21.74 2.88
CA LYS A 312 4.67 22.82 1.88
C LYS A 312 5.61 22.53 0.73
N ARG A 313 6.83 22.04 1.00
CA ARG A 313 7.79 21.63 -0.04
C ARG A 313 7.24 20.50 -0.90
N TYR A 314 6.62 19.50 -0.30
CA TYR A 314 5.99 18.39 -1.04
C TYR A 314 4.88 18.88 -1.96
N ALA A 315 3.98 19.73 -1.45
CA ALA A 315 2.87 20.25 -2.23
C ALA A 315 3.29 21.11 -3.43
N MET A 316 4.48 21.72 -3.39
CA MET A 316 5.04 22.49 -4.49
C MET A 316 5.76 21.65 -5.56
N ALA A 317 6.00 20.36 -5.31
CA ALA A 317 6.71 19.52 -6.27
C ALA A 317 5.89 19.38 -7.57
N PRO A 318 6.48 19.59 -8.77
CA PRO A 318 5.76 19.51 -10.05
C PRO A 318 5.03 18.18 -10.25
N ARG A 319 5.58 17.11 -9.70
CA ARG A 319 4.98 15.77 -9.72
C ARG A 319 3.64 15.71 -8.98
N VAL A 320 3.47 16.44 -7.87
CA VAL A 320 2.22 16.46 -7.10
C VAL A 320 1.11 17.12 -7.91
N GLU A 321 1.41 18.20 -8.64
CA GLU A 321 0.46 18.86 -9.52
C GLU A 321 -0.07 17.91 -10.60
N ALA A 322 0.81 17.13 -11.23
CA ALA A 322 0.42 16.12 -12.21
C ALA A 322 -0.43 15.00 -11.59
N LEU A 323 -0.08 14.55 -10.39
CA LEU A 323 -0.74 13.42 -9.73
C LEU A 323 -2.07 13.77 -9.06
N ARG A 324 -2.29 15.02 -8.62
CA ARG A 324 -3.58 15.43 -8.05
C ARG A 324 -4.68 15.57 -9.11
N GLN A 325 -4.31 15.64 -10.40
CA GLN A 325 -5.23 15.61 -11.55
C GLN A 325 -6.43 16.58 -11.41
N GLY A 326 -6.17 17.80 -10.94
CA GLY A 326 -7.19 18.84 -10.78
C GLY A 326 -8.03 18.78 -9.51
N THR A 327 -7.87 17.77 -8.64
CA THR A 327 -8.54 17.72 -7.33
C THR A 327 -8.02 18.79 -6.37
N THR A 328 -8.84 19.16 -5.38
CA THR A 328 -8.44 20.06 -4.29
C THR A 328 -7.48 19.35 -3.35
N LEU A 329 -6.24 19.84 -3.27
CA LEU A 329 -5.19 19.23 -2.44
C LEU A 329 -5.23 19.79 -1.01
N HIS A 330 -5.48 18.90 -0.06
CA HIS A 330 -5.39 19.16 1.38
C HIS A 330 -4.03 18.69 1.93
N LYS A 331 -3.46 19.47 2.84
CA LYS A 331 -2.14 19.21 3.45
C LYS A 331 -2.34 19.09 4.96
N ILE A 332 -2.41 17.86 5.47
CA ILE A 332 -2.76 17.62 6.87
C ILE A 332 -1.54 17.15 7.65
N ILE A 333 -1.27 17.77 8.79
CA ILE A 333 -0.25 17.33 9.73
C ILE A 333 -0.95 16.74 10.95
N MET A 334 -0.48 15.59 11.42
CA MET A 334 -0.97 14.92 12.62
C MET A 334 0.21 14.65 13.57
N GLN A 335 0.19 15.24 14.77
CA GLN A 335 1.22 15.03 15.78
C GLN A 335 0.71 14.12 16.90
N PHE A 336 1.45 13.05 17.17
CA PHE A 336 1.13 12.03 18.15
C PHE A 336 2.16 11.95 19.28
N VAL A 337 1.68 11.73 20.50
CA VAL A 337 2.51 11.51 21.69
C VAL A 337 1.99 10.27 22.42
N ALA A 338 2.86 9.28 22.61
CA ALA A 338 2.53 8.03 23.30
C ALA A 338 1.20 7.38 22.81
N GLY A 339 1.02 7.31 21.49
CA GLY A 339 -0.17 6.70 20.87
C GLY A 339 -1.37 7.63 20.73
N LYS A 340 -1.32 8.87 21.26
CA LYS A 340 -2.44 9.82 21.29
C LYS A 340 -2.21 10.97 20.34
N LEU A 341 -3.24 11.36 19.60
CA LEU A 341 -3.23 12.58 18.79
C LEU A 341 -3.27 13.80 19.72
N VAL A 342 -2.26 14.67 19.62
CA VAL A 342 -2.18 15.91 20.41
C VAL A 342 -2.44 17.16 19.58
N ARG A 343 -2.19 17.12 18.27
CA ARG A 343 -2.43 18.24 17.35
C ARG A 343 -2.73 17.73 15.94
N MET A 344 -3.71 18.34 15.27
CA MET A 344 -4.04 18.06 13.87
C MET A 344 -4.64 19.27 13.17
N GLU A 345 -3.98 19.70 12.09
CA GLU A 345 -4.36 20.92 11.35
C GLU A 345 -4.11 20.75 9.85
N GLU A 346 -4.85 21.51 9.07
CA GLU A 346 -4.60 21.69 7.64
C GLU A 346 -3.72 22.92 7.44
N VAL A 347 -2.63 22.73 6.70
CA VAL A 347 -1.69 23.80 6.37
C VAL A 347 -2.23 24.59 5.17
N VAL A 348 -2.55 25.85 5.37
CA VAL A 348 -2.88 26.79 4.30
C VAL A 348 -1.58 27.39 3.75
N CYS A 349 -1.46 27.48 2.43
CA CYS A 349 -0.30 28.09 1.76
C CYS A 349 -0.50 29.59 1.61
#